data_AF-A0A7L3BFX7-F1
#
_entry.id   AF-A0A7L3BFX7-F1
#
_cell.length_a   1.000
_cell.length_b   1.000
_cell.length_c   1.000
_cell.angle_alpha   90.00
_cell.angle_beta   90.00
_cell.angle_gamma   90.00
#
_symmetry.space_group_name_H-M   'P 1'
#
loop_
_entity.id
_entity.type
_entity.pdbx_description
1 polymer ?
#
loop_
_entity_poly.entity_id
_entity_poly.type
_entity_poly.pdbx_seq_one_letter_code
_entity_poly.pdbx_strand_id
1 'polypeptide(L)'
;MSVSGLKAELKFLESIFDKDHERFRIVSWKLDELHCQFVLLPPPPGSGPQPPPPLTIHCNITESYPSSSPIWFVESDDPNLTSVLERLEDIKKSNTLLLQQLKRLICDLCRLYNLPQHPDVEMLDQPLPAGQNGTTEEVTSEEEEEEDMGEDIEDLDHYDMKEEEPVDGKKSEDEGIEKENLAILEKIRKNQRQDHLN
;
A
#
# COMPACT_ATOMS: atom_id res chain seq x y z
N MET A 1 0.30 12.36 1.20
CA MET A 1 -0.52 11.25 0.66
C MET A 1 -0.90 10.35 1.81
N SER A 2 -2.16 9.94 1.86
CA SER A 2 -2.69 9.09 2.93
C SER A 2 -2.21 7.65 2.77
N VAL A 3 -2.13 6.90 3.87
CA VAL A 3 -1.93 5.42 3.93
C VAL A 3 -2.78 4.65 2.90
N SER A 4 -3.93 5.22 2.51
CA SER A 4 -4.82 4.72 1.48
C SER A 4 -4.14 4.51 0.12
N GLY A 5 -3.22 5.39 -0.29
CA GLY A 5 -2.52 5.28 -1.58
C GLY A 5 -1.57 4.08 -1.63
N LEU A 6 -0.77 3.90 -0.58
CA LEU A 6 0.13 2.77 -0.46
C LEU A 6 -0.63 1.43 -0.43
N LYS A 7 -1.76 1.37 0.28
CA LYS A 7 -2.61 0.17 0.31
C LYS A 7 -3.16 -0.17 -1.08
N ALA A 8 -3.51 0.84 -1.88
CA ALA A 8 -3.95 0.65 -3.26
C ALA A 8 -2.81 0.12 -4.14
N GLU A 9 -1.58 0.66 -3.99
CA GLU A 9 -0.39 0.13 -4.66
C GLU A 9 -0.15 -1.35 -4.35
N LEU A 10 -0.17 -1.71 -3.08
CA LEU A 10 0.09 -3.09 -2.64
C LEU A 10 -0.99 -4.06 -3.15
N LYS A 11 -2.26 -3.66 -3.11
CA LYS A 11 -3.36 -4.46 -3.68
C LYS A 11 -3.23 -4.63 -5.19
N PHE A 12 -2.84 -3.58 -5.89
CA PHE A 12 -2.63 -3.64 -7.34
C PHE A 12 -1.47 -4.58 -7.69
N LEU A 13 -0.38 -4.52 -6.92
CA LEU A 13 0.74 -5.44 -7.06
C LEU A 13 0.32 -6.89 -6.87
N GLU A 14 -0.43 -7.20 -5.81
CA GLU A 14 -0.95 -8.54 -5.54
C GLU A 14 -1.86 -9.03 -6.67
N SER A 15 -2.68 -8.15 -7.25
CA SER A 15 -3.57 -8.49 -8.36
C SER A 15 -2.84 -8.86 -9.65
N ILE A 16 -1.63 -8.33 -9.86
CA ILE A 16 -0.80 -8.62 -11.03
C ILE A 16 0.12 -9.81 -10.76
N PHE A 17 0.77 -9.82 -9.60
CA PHE A 17 1.82 -10.78 -9.22
C PHE A 17 1.35 -11.70 -8.11
N ASP A 18 0.42 -12.59 -8.43
CA ASP A 18 -0.04 -13.62 -7.50
C ASP A 18 1.09 -14.60 -7.15
N LYS A 19 0.86 -15.46 -6.15
CA LYS A 19 1.82 -16.44 -5.64
C LYS A 19 2.22 -17.48 -6.68
N ASP A 20 1.40 -17.71 -7.70
CA ASP A 20 1.70 -18.66 -8.77
C ASP A 20 2.35 -18.03 -10.00
N HIS A 21 2.48 -16.69 -10.05
CA HIS A 21 2.95 -15.98 -11.22
C HIS A 21 4.35 -16.48 -11.70
N GLU A 22 4.53 -16.57 -13.02
CA GLU A 22 5.64 -17.31 -13.64
C GLU A 22 7.03 -16.67 -13.42
N ARG A 23 7.06 -15.38 -13.06
CA ARG A 23 8.32 -14.60 -12.99
C ARG A 23 8.56 -13.90 -11.67
N PHE A 24 7.56 -13.18 -11.17
CA PHE A 24 7.62 -12.50 -9.89
C PHE A 24 6.38 -12.84 -9.07
N ARG A 25 6.57 -13.29 -7.83
CA ARG A 25 5.51 -13.80 -6.95
C ARG A 25 5.48 -12.98 -5.68
N ILE A 26 4.33 -12.44 -5.31
CA ILE A 26 4.18 -11.77 -4.02
C ILE A 26 3.77 -12.82 -2.99
N VAL A 27 4.66 -13.06 -2.02
CA VAL A 27 4.46 -14.07 -0.98
C VAL A 27 3.53 -13.53 0.10
N SER A 28 3.82 -12.30 0.55
CA SER A 28 3.06 -11.59 1.57
C SER A 28 3.35 -10.10 1.48
N TRP A 29 2.37 -9.27 1.82
CA TRP A 29 2.55 -7.83 1.92
C TRP A 29 1.82 -7.26 3.13
N LYS A 30 2.37 -6.19 3.69
CA LYS A 30 1.83 -5.35 4.77
C LYS A 30 2.12 -3.88 4.41
N LEU A 31 1.65 -2.96 5.25
CA LEU A 31 1.91 -1.53 5.04
C LEU A 31 3.38 -1.16 5.29
N ASP A 32 4.07 -1.91 6.13
CA ASP A 32 5.47 -1.70 6.49
C ASP A 32 6.45 -2.65 5.80
N GLU A 33 5.99 -3.79 5.27
CA GLU A 33 6.86 -4.77 4.63
C GLU A 33 6.21 -5.43 3.41
N LEU A 34 6.99 -5.68 2.36
CA LEU A 34 6.59 -6.42 1.17
C LEU A 34 7.60 -7.54 0.92
N HIS A 35 7.11 -8.77 0.88
CA HIS A 35 7.90 -9.97 0.67
C HIS A 35 7.54 -10.61 -0.66
N CYS A 36 8.55 -10.76 -1.51
CA CYS A 36 8.37 -11.18 -2.89
C CYS A 36 9.50 -12.13 -3.33
N GLN A 37 9.21 -12.93 -4.34
CA GLN A 37 10.09 -13.97 -4.86
C GLN A 37 10.19 -13.84 -6.38
N PHE A 38 11.41 -13.78 -6.90
CA PHE A 38 11.65 -13.79 -8.34
C PHE A 38 12.09 -15.17 -8.81
N VAL A 39 11.34 -15.75 -9.74
CA VAL A 39 11.57 -17.10 -10.27
C VAL A 39 12.67 -17.03 -11.33
N LEU A 40 13.78 -17.70 -11.04
CA LEU A 40 14.88 -17.88 -11.98
C LEU A 40 14.59 -19.06 -12.90
N LEU A 41 15.05 -18.99 -14.16
CA LEU A 41 14.89 -20.11 -15.08
C LEU A 41 15.65 -21.34 -14.57
N PRO A 42 15.09 -22.55 -14.77
CA PRO A 42 15.78 -23.78 -14.45
C PRO A 42 17.06 -23.91 -15.28
N PRO A 43 18.13 -24.51 -14.73
CA PRO A 43 19.37 -24.69 -15.44
C PRO A 43 19.13 -25.66 -16.61
N PRO A 44 19.93 -25.59 -17.67
CA PRO A 44 19.77 -26.49 -18.79
C PRO A 44 19.84 -27.96 -18.35
N PRO A 45 19.09 -28.86 -19.02
CA PRO A 45 19.11 -30.28 -18.69
C PRO A 45 20.55 -30.81 -18.80
N GLY A 46 21.11 -31.27 -17.68
CA GLY A 46 22.49 -31.75 -17.58
C GLY A 46 23.34 -31.01 -16.54
N SER A 47 22.91 -29.84 -16.06
CA SER A 47 23.54 -29.11 -14.96
C SER A 47 22.86 -29.40 -13.61
N GLY A 48 23.28 -30.48 -12.96
CA GLY A 48 22.98 -30.78 -11.55
C GLY A 48 21.52 -31.14 -11.20
N PRO A 49 21.24 -31.60 -9.95
CA PRO A 49 19.97 -32.26 -9.62
C PRO A 49 18.81 -31.36 -9.17
N GLN A 50 18.89 -30.03 -9.16
CA GLN A 50 17.78 -29.19 -8.67
C GLN A 50 17.63 -27.86 -9.43
N PRO A 51 16.40 -27.37 -9.66
CA PRO A 51 16.17 -26.00 -10.08
C PRO A 51 16.66 -25.02 -9.00
N PRO A 52 17.21 -23.85 -9.37
CA PRO A 52 17.63 -22.83 -8.42
C PRO A 52 16.43 -22.39 -7.59
N PRO A 53 16.63 -22.13 -6.29
CA PRO A 53 15.60 -21.51 -5.49
C PRO A 53 15.23 -20.14 -6.09
N PRO A 54 13.97 -19.70 -5.95
CA PRO A 54 13.61 -18.34 -6.34
C PRO A 54 14.39 -17.33 -5.48
N LEU A 55 14.69 -16.18 -6.07
CA LEU A 55 15.39 -15.10 -5.41
C LEU A 55 14.42 -14.37 -4.49
N THR A 56 14.69 -14.40 -3.18
CA THR A 56 13.85 -13.72 -2.19
C THR A 56 14.23 -12.25 -2.08
N ILE A 57 13.22 -11.38 -2.21
CA ILE A 57 13.33 -9.94 -2.16
C ILE A 57 12.41 -9.43 -1.05
N HIS A 58 12.97 -8.62 -0.18
CA HIS A 58 12.25 -7.97 0.91
C HIS A 58 12.27 -6.46 0.70
N CYS A 59 11.16 -5.82 0.99
CA CYS A 59 11.03 -4.38 0.88
C CYS A 59 10.45 -3.86 2.20
N ASN A 60 11.10 -2.88 2.82
CA ASN A 60 10.65 -2.25 4.05
C ASN A 60 10.18 -0.83 3.74
N ILE A 61 8.93 -0.55 4.06
CA ILE A 61 8.24 0.71 3.80
C ILE A 61 8.10 1.45 5.12
N THR A 62 8.66 2.66 5.18
CA THR A 62 8.57 3.50 6.38
C THR A 62 7.24 4.25 6.45
N GLU A 63 6.79 4.59 7.65
CA GLU A 63 5.56 5.39 7.87
C GLU A 63 5.63 6.78 7.20
N SER A 64 6.83 7.26 6.92
CA SER A 64 7.09 8.51 6.20
C SER A 64 6.84 8.40 4.69
N TYR A 65 6.49 7.23 4.17
CA TYR A 65 6.18 7.04 2.75
C TYR A 65 5.02 7.94 2.29
N PRO A 66 5.10 8.58 1.10
CA PRO A 66 6.16 8.47 0.08
C PRO A 66 7.28 9.51 0.23
N SER A 67 7.35 10.22 1.36
CA SER A 67 8.42 11.19 1.62
C SER A 67 9.78 10.51 1.77
N SER A 68 9.79 9.32 2.36
CA SER A 68 10.94 8.41 2.40
C SER A 68 10.71 7.26 1.42
N SER A 69 11.72 6.96 0.60
CA SER A 69 11.71 5.81 -0.31
C SER A 69 11.74 4.51 0.50
N PRO A 70 11.07 3.45 0.02
CA PRO A 70 11.16 2.15 0.68
C PRO A 70 12.53 1.53 0.41
N ILE A 71 12.96 0.67 1.34
CA ILE A 71 14.29 0.08 1.38
C ILE A 71 14.18 -1.36 0.87
N TRP A 72 14.92 -1.69 -0.18
CA TRP A 72 14.90 -3.00 -0.81
C TRP A 72 16.11 -3.84 -0.37
N PHE A 73 15.87 -5.11 -0.09
CA PHE A 73 16.84 -6.11 0.33
C PHE A 73 16.66 -7.37 -0.49
N VAL A 74 17.74 -8.11 -0.69
CA VAL A 74 17.74 -9.36 -1.42
C VAL A 74 18.52 -10.42 -0.63
N GLU A 75 17.96 -11.61 -0.51
CA GLU A 75 18.64 -12.75 0.15
C GLU A 75 19.53 -13.50 -0.85
N SER A 76 20.43 -12.76 -1.52
CA SER A 76 21.49 -13.33 -2.35
C SER A 76 22.78 -12.52 -2.20
N ASP A 77 23.91 -13.21 -2.34
CA ASP A 77 25.27 -12.63 -2.27
C ASP A 77 25.76 -12.09 -3.63
N ASP A 78 24.88 -12.06 -4.65
CA ASP A 78 25.26 -11.58 -5.99
C ASP A 78 25.55 -10.07 -5.98
N PRO A 79 26.79 -9.61 -6.29
CA PRO A 79 27.14 -8.19 -6.29
C PRO A 79 26.37 -7.38 -7.34
N ASN A 80 25.96 -8.04 -8.42
CA ASN A 80 25.14 -7.43 -9.45
C ASN A 80 23.77 -6.99 -8.92
N LEU A 81 23.19 -7.74 -7.97
CA LEU A 81 21.90 -7.39 -7.37
C LEU A 81 22.04 -6.15 -6.48
N THR A 82 23.13 -6.04 -5.72
CA THR A 82 23.44 -4.84 -4.95
C THR A 82 23.46 -3.60 -5.84
N SER A 83 24.13 -3.67 -7.00
CA SER A 83 24.15 -2.56 -7.97
C SER A 83 22.77 -2.25 -8.57
N VAL A 84 21.88 -3.24 -8.69
CA VAL A 84 20.49 -3.01 -9.11
C VAL A 84 19.72 -2.26 -8.03
N LEU A 85 19.87 -2.66 -6.76
CA LEU A 85 19.18 -2.03 -5.62
C LEU A 85 19.63 -0.58 -5.41
N GLU A 86 20.93 -0.29 -5.50
CA GLU A 86 21.47 1.08 -5.39
C GLU A 86 20.85 2.02 -6.43
N ARG A 87 20.59 1.51 -7.65
CA ARG A 87 19.97 2.29 -8.73
C ARG A 87 18.48 2.57 -8.51
N LEU A 88 17.80 1.84 -7.60
CA LEU A 88 16.40 2.10 -7.26
C LEU A 88 16.25 3.35 -6.38
N GLU A 89 17.30 3.74 -5.65
CA GLU A 89 17.29 4.92 -4.79
C GLU A 89 17.25 6.25 -5.58
N ASP A 90 17.65 6.22 -6.85
CA ASP A 90 17.54 7.37 -7.76
C ASP A 90 16.08 7.72 -8.10
N ILE A 91 15.16 6.75 -7.98
CA ILE A 91 13.73 6.98 -8.19
C ILE A 91 13.19 7.72 -6.97
N LYS A 92 12.87 9.00 -7.13
CA LYS A 92 12.38 9.87 -6.06
C LYS A 92 11.06 10.52 -6.44
N LYS A 93 10.15 10.61 -5.46
CA LYS A 93 8.89 11.39 -5.48
C LYS A 93 7.95 11.07 -6.64
N SER A 94 7.14 10.02 -6.47
CA SER A 94 5.95 9.77 -7.27
C SER A 94 4.79 9.31 -6.37
N ASN A 95 3.56 9.45 -6.87
CA ASN A 95 2.36 8.94 -6.18
C ASN A 95 2.32 7.40 -6.15
N THR A 96 3.16 6.77 -6.98
CA THR A 96 3.27 5.32 -7.15
C THR A 96 4.74 4.87 -7.04
N LEU A 97 5.44 5.34 -5.99
CA LEU A 97 6.87 5.15 -5.85
C LEU A 97 7.24 3.67 -5.74
N LEU A 98 6.46 2.91 -4.98
CA LEU A 98 6.64 1.48 -4.82
C LEU A 98 6.48 0.74 -6.15
N LEU A 99 5.42 1.05 -6.92
CA LEU A 99 5.18 0.44 -8.23
C LEU A 99 6.34 0.72 -9.20
N GLN A 100 6.82 1.96 -9.24
CA GLN A 100 7.89 2.36 -10.15
C GLN A 100 9.22 1.72 -9.78
N GLN A 101 9.55 1.64 -8.50
CA GLN A 101 10.74 0.93 -8.03
C GLN A 101 10.64 -0.56 -8.32
N LEU A 102 9.49 -1.19 -8.07
CA LEU A 102 9.32 -2.60 -8.38
C LEU A 102 9.40 -2.88 -9.88
N LYS A 103 8.74 -2.07 -10.72
CA LYS A 103 8.84 -2.16 -12.18
C LYS A 103 10.30 -2.10 -12.61
N ARG A 104 11.06 -1.16 -12.06
CA ARG A 104 12.48 -1.02 -12.37
C ARG A 104 13.29 -2.22 -11.90
N LEU A 105 13.04 -2.69 -10.69
CA LEU A 105 13.69 -3.87 -10.12
C LEU A 105 13.47 -5.09 -11.01
N ILE A 106 12.21 -5.40 -11.35
CA ILE A 106 11.87 -6.54 -12.23
C ILE A 106 12.54 -6.37 -13.60
N CYS A 107 12.54 -5.16 -14.16
CA CYS A 107 13.16 -4.87 -15.45
C CYS A 107 14.68 -5.12 -15.44
N ASP A 108 15.39 -4.63 -14.41
CA ASP A 108 16.83 -4.82 -14.24
C ASP A 108 17.16 -6.30 -13.91
N LEU A 109 16.35 -6.99 -13.10
CA LEU A 109 16.49 -8.44 -12.86
C LEU A 109 16.32 -9.25 -14.14
N CYS A 110 15.30 -8.94 -14.95
CA CYS A 110 15.10 -9.59 -16.24
C CYS A 110 16.30 -9.38 -17.17
N ARG A 111 16.89 -8.17 -17.20
CA ARG A 111 18.11 -7.91 -17.98
C ARG A 111 19.32 -8.66 -17.44
N LEU A 112 19.48 -8.69 -16.12
CA LEU A 112 20.61 -9.35 -15.46
C LEU A 112 20.62 -10.86 -15.73
N TYR A 113 19.48 -11.50 -15.57
CA TYR A 113 19.33 -12.95 -15.79
C TYR A 113 18.98 -13.33 -17.24
N ASN A 114 19.01 -12.37 -18.19
CA ASN A 114 18.67 -12.57 -19.61
C ASN A 114 17.30 -13.23 -19.83
N LEU A 115 16.28 -12.78 -19.10
CA LEU A 115 14.93 -13.31 -19.15
C LEU A 115 13.98 -12.39 -19.96
N PRO A 116 13.04 -12.95 -20.76
CA PRO A 116 12.12 -12.14 -21.57
C PRO A 116 11.17 -11.34 -20.66
N GLN A 117 11.05 -10.02 -20.81
CA GLN A 117 10.16 -9.24 -19.95
C GLN A 117 8.70 -9.73 -20.07
N HIS A 118 8.03 -9.91 -18.93
CA HIS A 118 6.64 -10.33 -18.89
C HIS A 118 5.72 -9.13 -19.20
N PRO A 119 4.63 -9.30 -19.97
CA PRO A 119 3.68 -8.20 -20.25
C PRO A 119 3.09 -7.56 -18.99
N ASP A 120 3.00 -8.33 -17.90
CA ASP A 120 2.52 -7.83 -16.60
C ASP A 120 3.40 -6.72 -16.01
N VAL A 121 4.67 -6.63 -16.42
CA VAL A 121 5.55 -5.51 -16.03
C VAL A 121 5.10 -4.20 -16.68
N GLU A 122 4.44 -4.26 -17.84
CA GLU A 122 3.85 -3.10 -18.51
C GLU A 122 2.55 -2.66 -17.83
N MET A 123 1.82 -3.58 -17.19
CA MET A 123 0.62 -3.24 -16.41
C MET A 123 0.92 -2.33 -15.22
N LEU A 124 2.15 -2.35 -14.69
CA LEU A 124 2.60 -1.42 -13.64
C LEU A 124 2.67 0.05 -14.07
N ASP A 125 2.59 0.33 -15.38
CA ASP A 125 2.49 1.71 -15.88
C ASP A 125 1.06 2.25 -15.84
N GLN A 126 0.07 1.37 -15.68
CA GLN A 126 -1.33 1.80 -15.62
C GLN A 126 -1.58 2.58 -14.32
N PRO A 127 -2.39 3.65 -14.38
CA PRO A 127 -2.82 4.34 -13.18
C PRO A 127 -3.53 3.35 -12.26
N LEU A 128 -3.31 3.47 -10.96
CA LEU A 128 -4.05 2.70 -9.97
C LEU A 128 -5.55 2.86 -10.24
N PRO A 129 -6.33 1.77 -10.22
CA PRO A 129 -7.77 1.88 -10.33
C PRO A 129 -8.26 2.79 -9.19
N ALA A 130 -8.74 3.97 -9.55
CA ALA A 130 -9.22 4.94 -8.59
C ALA A 130 -10.48 4.36 -7.94
N GLY A 131 -10.32 3.74 -6.78
CA GLY A 131 -11.43 3.47 -5.88
C GLY A 131 -12.13 4.78 -5.63
N GLN A 132 -13.39 4.86 -6.05
CA GLN A 132 -14.29 5.99 -5.86
C GLN A 132 -14.04 6.62 -4.49
N ASN A 133 -13.65 7.91 -4.46
CA ASN A 133 -13.90 8.90 -3.41
C ASN A 133 -13.27 10.24 -3.86
N GLY A 134 -14.14 11.21 -4.20
CA GLY A 134 -13.90 12.45 -4.96
C GLY A 134 -12.79 13.39 -4.45
N THR A 135 -12.34 14.36 -5.24
CA THR A 135 -13.11 15.54 -5.64
C THR A 135 -12.40 16.27 -6.81
N THR A 136 -13.18 16.80 -7.78
CA THR A 136 -12.86 17.84 -8.82
C THR A 136 -11.75 17.51 -9.85
N GLU A 137 -11.92 17.62 -11.17
CA GLU A 137 -12.90 18.26 -12.05
C GLU A 137 -12.77 17.66 -13.47
N GLU A 138 -13.92 17.53 -14.17
CA GLU A 138 -14.15 17.59 -15.63
C GLU A 138 -13.32 16.66 -16.55
N VAL A 139 -13.87 15.73 -17.33
CA VAL A 139 -14.90 15.88 -18.37
C VAL A 139 -15.50 14.52 -18.76
N THR A 140 -16.84 14.47 -18.78
CA THR A 140 -17.74 13.76 -19.71
C THR A 140 -17.33 12.40 -20.28
N SER A 141 -18.02 11.33 -19.85
CA SER A 141 -18.77 10.41 -20.72
C SER A 141 -19.66 9.53 -19.83
N GLU A 142 -20.97 9.76 -19.93
CA GLU A 142 -22.03 8.82 -19.54
C GLU A 142 -21.88 7.50 -20.33
N GLU A 143 -22.03 6.36 -19.67
CA GLU A 143 -23.16 5.43 -19.89
C GLU A 143 -23.08 4.25 -18.88
N GLU A 144 -24.26 3.90 -18.38
CA GLU A 144 -24.62 2.84 -17.43
C GLU A 144 -24.37 1.42 -17.96
N GLU A 145 -24.17 0.46 -17.06
CA GLU A 145 -25.05 -0.71 -17.01
C GLU A 145 -25.07 -1.31 -15.59
N GLU A 146 -26.27 -1.39 -15.03
CA GLU A 146 -26.63 -2.15 -13.83
C GLU A 146 -26.50 -3.66 -14.10
N GLU A 147 -25.96 -4.42 -13.15
CA GLU A 147 -26.40 -5.80 -12.95
C GLU A 147 -26.78 -6.02 -11.47
N ASP A 148 -28.08 -6.14 -11.31
CA ASP A 148 -28.90 -6.44 -10.13
C ASP A 148 -28.99 -7.98 -9.88
N MET A 149 -29.33 -8.36 -8.64
CA MET A 149 -29.64 -9.70 -8.10
C MET A 149 -28.45 -10.66 -7.90
N GLY A 150 -28.18 -11.21 -6.71
CA GLY A 150 -28.88 -11.21 -5.44
C GLY A 150 -28.36 -12.38 -4.59
N GLU A 151 -28.34 -12.22 -3.27
CA GLU A 151 -28.74 -13.30 -2.35
C GLU A 151 -28.96 -12.71 -0.95
N ASP A 152 -30.19 -12.87 -0.50
CA ASP A 152 -30.66 -12.80 0.87
C ASP A 152 -29.67 -13.36 1.89
N ILE A 153 -29.41 -12.58 2.94
CA ILE A 153 -29.45 -13.17 4.28
C ILE A 153 -30.32 -12.27 5.17
N GLU A 154 -31.57 -12.70 5.25
CA GLU A 154 -32.54 -12.29 6.25
C GLU A 154 -31.98 -12.54 7.67
N ASP A 155 -32.48 -11.76 8.63
CA ASP A 155 -32.29 -11.86 10.09
C ASP A 155 -30.97 -11.33 10.70
N LEU A 156 -30.94 -10.02 10.96
CA LEU A 156 -30.55 -9.56 12.28
C LEU A 156 -31.38 -8.32 12.68
N ASP A 157 -32.62 -8.62 13.06
CA ASP A 157 -33.43 -7.92 14.05
C ASP A 157 -32.89 -6.58 14.61
N HIS A 158 -33.60 -5.52 14.21
CA HIS A 158 -34.00 -4.38 15.04
C HIS A 158 -33.54 -4.43 16.50
N TYR A 159 -32.40 -3.83 16.82
CA TYR A 159 -32.16 -3.36 18.17
C TYR A 159 -32.82 -1.99 18.34
N ASP A 160 -34.00 -2.04 18.96
CA ASP A 160 -34.80 -0.94 19.49
C ASP A 160 -33.90 0.02 20.31
N MET A 161 -33.85 1.30 19.92
CA MET A 161 -33.23 2.36 20.72
C MET A 161 -34.02 2.52 22.02
N LYS A 162 -33.56 1.90 23.10
CA LYS A 162 -33.98 2.28 24.45
C LYS A 162 -33.32 3.59 24.83
N GLU A 163 -34.12 4.66 24.81
CA GLU A 163 -33.89 5.82 25.68
C GLU A 163 -33.93 5.36 27.13
N GLU A 164 -32.82 5.53 27.86
CA GLU A 164 -32.86 5.56 29.32
C GLU A 164 -32.07 6.78 29.81
N GLU A 165 -32.78 7.60 30.58
CA GLU A 165 -32.37 8.85 31.22
C GLU A 165 -31.31 8.63 32.34
N PRO A 166 -30.69 9.71 32.86
CA PRO A 166 -29.29 9.71 33.28
C PRO A 166 -29.08 9.15 34.69
N VAL A 167 -27.96 8.44 34.89
CA VAL A 167 -27.49 8.07 36.23
C VAL A 167 -26.24 8.87 36.61
N ASP A 168 -26.48 9.71 37.61
CA ASP A 168 -25.56 10.40 38.49
C ASP A 168 -24.51 9.42 39.09
N GLY A 169 -23.25 9.85 39.24
CA GLY A 169 -22.40 9.31 40.32
C GLY A 169 -21.09 8.59 39.98
N LYS A 170 -20.08 9.34 39.50
CA LYS A 170 -18.79 9.58 40.21
C LYS A 170 -17.84 8.39 40.55
N LYS A 171 -16.69 8.34 39.87
CA LYS A 171 -15.29 8.29 40.39
C LYS A 171 -14.32 8.01 39.21
N SER A 172 -13.62 9.03 38.71
CA SER A 172 -12.27 9.45 39.12
C SER A 172 -11.16 8.49 38.70
N GLU A 173 -10.64 8.70 37.49
CA GLU A 173 -9.23 8.48 37.15
C GLU A 173 -8.85 9.47 36.05
N ASP A 174 -8.71 10.74 36.43
CA ASP A 174 -8.17 11.83 35.61
C ASP A 174 -6.98 12.41 36.39
N GLU A 175 -5.82 11.79 36.21
CA GLU A 175 -4.53 12.33 36.66
C GLU A 175 -3.60 12.34 35.45
N GLY A 176 -3.77 13.34 34.58
CA GLY A 176 -2.89 13.47 33.42
C GLY A 176 -3.01 14.72 32.58
N ILE A 177 -3.86 15.70 32.90
CA ILE A 177 -3.93 16.96 32.14
C ILE A 177 -3.57 18.11 33.06
N GLU A 178 -2.31 18.54 32.92
CA GLU A 178 -1.73 19.71 33.58
C GLU A 178 -2.64 20.94 33.40
N LYS A 179 -3.00 21.60 34.50
CA LYS A 179 -4.01 22.70 34.56
C LYS A 179 -3.71 23.88 33.63
N GLU A 180 -2.48 23.98 33.15
CA GLU A 180 -2.03 24.95 32.16
C GLU A 180 -2.55 24.61 30.73
N ASN A 181 -2.63 23.33 30.39
CA ASN A 181 -3.08 22.86 29.07
C ASN A 181 -4.57 23.14 28.85
N LEU A 182 -5.39 23.02 29.90
CA LEU A 182 -6.82 23.34 29.84
C LEU A 182 -7.07 24.84 29.58
N ALA A 183 -6.25 25.71 30.19
CA ALA A 183 -6.35 27.16 29.99
C ALA A 183 -5.92 27.59 28.57
N ILE A 184 -4.97 26.87 27.96
CA ILE A 184 -4.56 27.10 26.57
C ILE A 184 -5.71 26.72 25.61
N LEU A 185 -6.38 25.59 25.84
CA LEU A 185 -7.54 25.16 25.04
C LEU A 185 -8.68 26.18 25.09
N GLU A 186 -9.00 26.71 26.27
CA GLU A 186 -10.03 27.76 26.40
C GLU A 186 -9.63 29.06 25.68
N LYS A 187 -8.34 29.42 25.70
CA LYS A 187 -7.84 30.62 25.02
C LYS A 187 -7.87 30.50 23.50
N ILE A 188 -7.60 29.32 22.94
CA ILE A 188 -7.72 29.03 21.50
C ILE A 188 -9.20 29.07 21.07
N ARG A 189 -10.09 28.44 21.84
CA ARG A 189 -11.54 28.41 21.53
C ARG A 189 -12.16 29.81 21.52
N LYS A 190 -11.66 30.71 22.38
CA LYS A 190 -12.12 32.11 22.43
C LYS A 190 -11.61 32.95 21.27
N ASN A 191 -10.42 32.64 20.73
CA ASN A 191 -9.83 33.37 19.60
C ASN A 191 -10.57 33.09 18.28
N GLN A 192 -10.95 31.83 18.02
CA GLN A 192 -11.76 31.48 16.84
C GLN A 192 -13.08 32.25 16.78
N ARG A 193 -13.70 32.59 17.91
CA ARG A 193 -14.98 33.33 17.91
C ARG A 193 -14.85 34.82 17.56
N GLN A 194 -13.64 35.39 17.57
CA GLN A 194 -13.42 36.80 17.21
C GLN A 194 -13.11 37.01 15.73
N ASP A 195 -12.58 35.99 15.04
CA ASP A 195 -12.24 36.10 13.61
C ASP A 195 -13.47 36.05 12.70
N HIS A 196 -14.58 35.46 13.17
CA HIS A 196 -15.84 35.39 12.41
C HIS A 196 -16.72 36.66 12.50
N LEU A 197 -16.25 37.73 13.17
CA LEU A 197 -17.03 38.96 13.34
C LEU A 197 -16.23 40.24 13.03
N ASN A 198 -15.24 40.15 12.13
CA ASN A 198 -14.59 41.30 11.51
C ASN A 198 -14.81 41.28 10.00
#